data_AF-A0A1J3DQP0-F1
#
_entry.id   AF-A0A1J3DQP0-F1
#
_cell.length_a   1.000
_cell.length_b   1.000
_cell.length_c   1.000
_cell.angle_alpha   90.00
_cell.angle_beta   90.00
_cell.angle_gamma   90.00
#
_symmetry.space_group_name_H-M   'P 1'
#
loop_
_entity.id
_entity.type
_entity.pdbx_description
1 polymer ?
#
loop_
_entity_poly.entity_id
_entity_poly.type
_entity_poly.pdbx_seq_one_letter_code
_entity_poly.pdbx_strand_id
1 'polypeptide(L)'
;RDAKAMEFTHKFFKQVMWRSSKVHVADELQIPPQEECVSWLKFSAIEEHFYSRQHETCVSYAREVIETLKRDILKRGHSSSDNPLITHAEASKLLNSLLKLRQACCHPQVGSSGLRSLQQTPMTMEEILMVLVKKTQSEGEEALRVL
;
A
#
# COMPACT_ATOMS: atom_id res chain seq x y z
N ARG A 1 -17.61 -21.33 -7.33
CA ARG A 1 -16.42 -21.87 -8.04
C ARG A 1 -16.93 -22.59 -9.28
N ASP A 2 -16.45 -22.24 -10.47
CA ASP A 2 -16.89 -22.86 -11.73
C ASP A 2 -16.19 -24.21 -11.94
N ALA A 3 -16.94 -25.30 -11.79
CA ALA A 3 -16.42 -26.66 -11.91
C ALA A 3 -15.97 -26.99 -13.35
N LYS A 4 -16.65 -26.46 -14.36
CA LYS A 4 -16.33 -26.72 -15.77
C LYS A 4 -15.03 -26.05 -16.17
N ALA A 5 -14.82 -24.80 -15.70
CA ALA A 5 -13.57 -24.10 -15.92
C ALA A 5 -12.37 -24.85 -15.30
N MET A 6 -12.51 -25.34 -14.06
CA MET A 6 -11.45 -26.11 -13.40
C MET A 6 -11.10 -27.41 -14.14
N GLU A 7 -12.11 -28.14 -14.63
CA GLU A 7 -11.91 -29.39 -15.38
C GLU A 7 -11.21 -29.14 -16.71
N PHE A 8 -11.65 -28.11 -17.46
CA PHE A 8 -11.01 -27.69 -18.70
C PHE A 8 -9.54 -27.33 -18.46
N THR A 9 -9.27 -26.48 -17.48
CA THR A 9 -7.92 -26.03 -17.11
C THR A 9 -7.03 -27.22 -16.72
N HIS A 10 -7.55 -28.16 -15.93
CA HIS A 10 -6.81 -29.36 -15.54
C HIS A 10 -6.48 -30.25 -16.75
N LYS A 11 -7.45 -30.51 -17.64
CA LYS A 11 -7.24 -31.32 -18.85
C LYS A 11 -6.22 -30.72 -19.80
N PHE A 12 -6.21 -29.40 -19.92
CA PHE A 12 -5.24 -28.67 -20.74
C PHE A 12 -3.83 -28.76 -20.13
N PHE A 13 -3.67 -28.35 -18.86
CA PHE A 13 -2.33 -28.28 -18.25
C PHE A 13 -1.70 -29.64 -17.95
N LYS A 14 -2.48 -30.71 -17.75
CA LYS A 14 -1.95 -32.07 -17.52
C LYS A 14 -1.00 -32.53 -18.64
N GLN A 15 -1.14 -32.04 -19.86
CA GLN A 15 -0.33 -32.44 -21.01
C GLN A 15 1.01 -31.69 -21.10
N VAL A 16 1.12 -30.51 -20.47
CA VAL A 16 2.27 -29.60 -20.63
C VAL A 16 2.94 -29.23 -19.31
N MET A 17 2.31 -29.54 -18.18
CA MET A 17 2.83 -29.25 -16.84
C MET A 17 3.02 -30.53 -16.04
N TRP A 18 4.20 -30.65 -15.44
CA TRP A 18 4.46 -31.60 -14.36
C TRP A 18 4.56 -30.83 -13.05
N ARG A 19 3.74 -31.19 -12.06
CA ARG A 19 3.74 -30.56 -10.74
C ARG A 19 4.09 -31.59 -9.67
N SER A 20 5.28 -31.47 -9.08
CA SER A 20 5.62 -32.18 -7.85
C SER A 20 5.13 -31.39 -6.64
N SER A 21 4.61 -32.09 -5.63
CA SER A 21 4.26 -31.46 -4.36
C SER A 21 5.50 -31.42 -3.45
N LYS A 22 5.60 -30.42 -2.57
CA LYS A 22 6.68 -30.34 -1.57
C LYS A 22 6.77 -31.62 -0.74
N VAL A 23 5.62 -32.26 -0.44
CA VAL A 23 5.58 -33.52 0.31
C VAL A 23 6.23 -34.70 -0.43
N HIS A 24 6.31 -34.66 -1.76
CA HIS A 24 6.94 -35.73 -2.56
C HIS A 24 8.46 -35.62 -2.62
N VAL A 25 9.02 -34.47 -2.25
CA VAL A 25 10.47 -34.17 -2.33
C VAL A 25 11.03 -33.71 -0.99
N ALA A 26 10.23 -33.77 0.08
CA ALA A 26 10.62 -33.27 1.40
C ALA A 26 11.87 -33.98 1.94
N ASP A 27 11.93 -35.30 1.78
CA ASP A 27 13.04 -36.15 2.25
C ASP A 27 14.31 -35.99 1.40
N GLU A 28 14.16 -35.61 0.12
CA GLU A 28 15.28 -35.38 -0.81
C GLU A 28 15.92 -34.00 -0.59
N LEU A 29 15.10 -32.99 -0.30
CA LEU A 29 15.56 -31.61 -0.19
C LEU A 29 16.17 -31.27 1.18
N GLN A 30 16.00 -32.14 2.19
CA GLN A 30 16.49 -31.94 3.57
C GLN A 30 16.18 -30.53 4.09
N ILE A 31 15.00 -29.99 3.73
CA ILE A 31 14.62 -28.62 4.09
C ILE A 31 14.25 -28.62 5.57
N PRO A 32 14.88 -27.77 6.39
CA PRO A 32 14.51 -27.65 7.79
C PRO A 32 13.07 -27.15 7.94
N PRO A 33 12.38 -27.45 9.06
CA PRO A 33 11.07 -26.90 9.34
C PRO A 33 11.06 -25.37 9.13
N GLN A 34 10.12 -24.89 8.31
CA GLN A 34 9.93 -23.46 8.08
C GLN A 34 8.85 -22.95 9.03
N GLU A 35 9.18 -21.92 9.79
CA GLU A 35 8.25 -21.27 10.71
C GLU A 35 7.99 -19.84 10.23
N GLU A 36 6.74 -19.39 10.40
CA GLU A 36 6.36 -18.00 10.15
C GLU A 36 6.24 -17.29 11.50
N CYS A 37 7.13 -16.33 11.73
CA CYS A 37 7.12 -15.49 12.93
C CYS A 37 6.65 -14.08 12.57
N VAL A 38 5.53 -13.65 13.14
CA VAL A 38 5.00 -12.30 12.94
C VAL A 38 5.19 -11.47 14.20
N SER A 39 5.93 -10.37 14.09
CA SER A 39 6.18 -9.42 15.17
C SER A 39 5.44 -8.12 14.93
N TRP A 40 4.59 -7.73 15.87
CA TRP A 40 3.90 -6.43 15.83
C TRP A 40 4.82 -5.33 16.32
N LEU A 41 5.15 -4.41 15.43
CA LEU A 41 5.96 -3.23 15.75
C LEU A 41 5.06 -2.07 16.16
N LYS A 42 5.60 -1.16 16.98
CA LYS A 42 4.94 0.10 17.36
C LYS A 42 5.76 1.25 16.84
N PHE A 43 5.08 2.30 16.38
CA PHE A 43 5.73 3.54 16.03
C PHE A 43 6.27 4.25 17.27
N SER A 44 7.40 4.92 17.10
CA SER A 44 7.81 6.02 17.96
C SER A 44 6.88 7.22 17.77
N ALA A 45 6.91 8.16 18.71
CA ALA A 45 6.04 9.35 18.65
C ALA A 45 6.21 10.15 17.34
N ILE A 46 7.42 10.23 16.81
CA ILE A 46 7.70 10.97 15.57
C ILE A 46 7.18 10.23 14.32
N GLU A 47 7.34 8.91 14.28
CA GLU A 47 6.81 8.06 13.21
C GLU A 47 5.28 8.07 13.23
N GLU A 48 4.66 8.01 14.41
CA GLU A 48 3.21 8.06 14.58
C GLU A 48 2.64 9.40 14.11
N HIS A 49 3.28 10.52 14.47
CA HIS A 49 2.90 11.84 13.98
C HIS A 49 2.97 11.93 12.45
N PHE A 50 4.08 11.45 11.86
CA PHE A 50 4.25 11.43 10.41
C PHE A 50 3.21 10.51 9.73
N TYR A 51 3.01 9.31 10.26
CA TYR A 51 2.03 8.35 9.75
C TYR A 51 0.62 8.94 9.78
N SER A 52 0.23 9.56 10.89
CA SER A 52 -1.10 10.16 11.08
C SER A 52 -1.39 11.21 10.00
N ARG A 53 -0.42 12.08 9.67
CA ARG A 53 -0.58 13.10 8.63
C ARG A 53 -0.71 12.49 7.23
N GLN A 54 0.06 11.45 6.92
CA GLN A 54 -0.07 10.73 5.66
C GLN A 54 -1.39 9.97 5.57
N HIS A 55 -1.85 9.42 6.69
CA HIS A 55 -3.13 8.74 6.81
C HIS A 55 -4.30 9.72 6.56
N GLU A 56 -4.30 10.89 7.18
CA GLU A 56 -5.31 11.95 6.95
C GLU A 56 -5.38 12.34 5.47
N THR A 57 -4.23 12.54 4.83
CA THR A 57 -4.14 12.83 3.40
C THR A 57 -4.73 11.70 2.57
N CYS A 58 -4.40 10.45 2.90
CA CYS A 58 -4.93 9.27 2.21
C CYS A 58 -6.44 9.14 2.38
N VAL A 59 -6.96 9.36 3.59
CA VAL A 59 -8.41 9.34 3.87
C VAL A 59 -9.13 10.45 3.11
N SER A 60 -8.55 11.65 3.03
CA SER A 60 -9.11 12.76 2.28
C SER A 60 -9.27 12.42 0.79
N TYR A 61 -8.20 11.91 0.16
CA TYR A 61 -8.28 11.46 -1.24
C TYR A 61 -9.26 10.29 -1.44
N ALA A 62 -9.29 9.34 -0.53
CA ALA A 62 -10.24 8.24 -0.58
C ALA A 62 -11.69 8.73 -0.56
N ARG A 63 -12.01 9.66 0.34
CA ARG A 63 -13.33 10.28 0.45
C ARG A 63 -13.70 11.04 -0.82
N GLU A 64 -12.78 11.83 -1.38
CA GLU A 64 -13.01 12.57 -2.62
C GLU A 64 -13.40 11.65 -3.79
N VAL A 65 -12.68 10.54 -3.95
CA VAL A 65 -12.96 9.56 -5.01
C VAL A 65 -14.29 8.83 -4.77
N ILE A 66 -14.56 8.40 -3.53
CA ILE A 66 -15.82 7.73 -3.18
C ILE A 66 -17.01 8.65 -3.43
N GLU A 67 -16.94 9.92 -3.02
CA GLU A 67 -18.03 10.88 -3.24
C GLU A 67 -18.22 11.21 -4.72
N THR A 68 -17.15 11.23 -5.51
CA THR A 68 -17.23 11.38 -6.98
C THR A 68 -17.94 10.18 -7.61
N LEU A 69 -17.52 8.97 -7.25
CA LEU A 69 -18.15 7.73 -7.70
C LEU A 69 -19.64 7.68 -7.33
N LYS A 70 -19.98 8.04 -6.09
CA LYS A 70 -21.36 8.09 -5.60
C LYS A 70 -22.21 9.09 -6.39
N ARG A 71 -21.67 10.29 -6.67
CA ARG A 71 -22.34 11.29 -7.52
C ARG A 71 -22.57 10.77 -8.94
N ASP A 72 -21.61 10.07 -9.51
CA ASP A 72 -21.71 9.57 -10.88
C ASP A 72 -22.70 8.41 -11.00
N ILE A 73 -22.77 7.54 -9.99
CA ILE A 73 -23.83 6.52 -9.84
C ILE A 73 -25.21 7.18 -9.80
N LEU A 74 -25.38 8.20 -8.94
CA LEU A 74 -26.65 8.92 -8.79
C LEU A 74 -27.08 9.61 -10.09
N LYS A 75 -26.14 10.18 -10.86
CA LYS A 75 -26.41 10.84 -12.14
C LYS A 75 -26.79 9.87 -13.26
N ARG A 76 -26.22 8.65 -13.30
CA ARG A 76 -26.48 7.69 -14.38
C ARG A 76 -27.83 6.97 -14.27
N GLY A 77 -28.45 6.94 -13.09
CA GLY A 77 -29.71 6.22 -12.88
C GLY A 77 -29.58 4.70 -13.07
N HIS A 78 -30.63 3.96 -12.73
CA HIS A 78 -30.66 2.48 -12.70
C HIS A 78 -30.60 1.80 -14.10
N SER A 79 -30.34 2.53 -15.18
CA SER A 79 -30.55 2.06 -16.56
C SER A 79 -29.28 1.69 -17.33
N SER A 80 -28.10 1.68 -16.72
CA SER A 80 -26.88 1.24 -17.41
C SER A 80 -26.26 0.02 -16.72
N SER A 81 -26.16 -1.07 -17.48
CA SER A 81 -25.40 -2.30 -17.17
C SER A 81 -23.90 -2.05 -16.98
N ASP A 82 -23.43 -0.83 -17.25
CA ASP A 82 -22.04 -0.44 -17.05
C ASP A 82 -21.83 -0.08 -15.58
N ASN A 83 -21.27 -1.03 -14.84
CA ASN A 83 -20.75 -0.80 -13.49
C ASN A 83 -19.92 0.49 -13.48
N PRO A 84 -20.08 1.37 -12.49
CA PRO A 84 -19.25 2.56 -12.33
C PRO A 84 -17.84 2.10 -11.99
N LEU A 85 -17.03 1.94 -13.03
CA LEU A 85 -15.63 1.60 -12.90
C LEU A 85 -14.90 2.87 -12.50
N ILE A 86 -14.20 2.80 -11.37
CA ILE A 86 -13.19 3.78 -10.98
C ILE A 86 -12.29 4.00 -12.20
N THR A 87 -12.15 5.25 -12.63
CA THR A 87 -11.29 5.56 -13.78
C THR A 87 -9.85 5.19 -13.43
N HIS A 88 -9.05 4.86 -14.45
CA HIS A 88 -7.63 4.54 -14.24
C HIS A 88 -6.88 5.67 -13.48
N ALA A 89 -7.26 6.93 -13.72
CA ALA A 89 -6.70 8.10 -13.05
C ALA A 89 -7.05 8.13 -11.55
N GLU A 90 -8.31 7.90 -11.19
CA GLU A 90 -8.76 7.82 -9.79
C GLU A 90 -8.12 6.64 -9.06
N ALA A 91 -8.06 5.47 -9.71
CA ALA A 91 -7.38 4.30 -9.18
C ALA A 91 -5.89 4.60 -8.93
N SER A 92 -5.22 5.27 -9.88
CA SER A 92 -3.83 5.69 -9.71
C SER A 92 -3.66 6.66 -8.55
N LYS A 93 -4.57 7.62 -8.36
CA LYS A 93 -4.53 8.58 -7.23
C LYS A 93 -4.64 7.85 -5.89
N LEU A 94 -5.59 6.92 -5.76
CA LEU A 94 -5.80 6.10 -4.56
C LEU A 94 -4.62 5.16 -4.27
N LEU A 95 -4.14 4.46 -5.29
CA LEU A 95 -3.02 3.53 -5.12
C LEU A 95 -1.73 4.27 -4.74
N ASN A 96 -1.51 5.47 -5.29
CA ASN A 96 -0.39 6.31 -4.90
C ASN A 96 -0.52 6.82 -3.45
N SER A 97 -1.71 7.17 -2.97
CA SER A 97 -1.88 7.57 -1.56
C SER A 97 -1.67 6.40 -0.60
N LEU A 98 -2.17 5.21 -0.94
CA LEU A 98 -1.92 3.98 -0.18
C LEU A 98 -0.44 3.58 -0.19
N LEU A 99 0.25 3.77 -1.31
CA LEU A 99 1.68 3.53 -1.40
C LEU A 99 2.45 4.45 -0.44
N LYS A 100 2.10 5.74 -0.37
CA LYS A 100 2.70 6.68 0.60
C LYS A 100 2.46 6.25 2.05
N LEU A 101 1.27 5.73 2.35
CA LEU A 101 0.96 5.23 3.69
C LEU A 101 1.81 4.00 4.06
N ARG A 102 2.02 3.08 3.11
CA ARG A 102 2.92 1.93 3.30
C ARG A 102 4.37 2.35 3.48
N GLN A 103 4.81 3.36 2.74
CA GLN A 103 6.17 3.91 2.85
C GLN A 103 6.41 4.55 4.22
N ALA A 104 5.39 5.19 4.80
CA ALA A 104 5.46 5.73 6.15
C ALA A 104 5.66 4.66 7.24
N CYS A 105 5.19 3.42 7.01
CA CYS A 105 5.44 2.30 7.94
C CYS A 105 6.85 1.73 7.88
N CYS A 106 7.55 1.88 6.75
CA CYS A 106 8.83 1.22 6.51
C CYS A 106 9.98 2.22 6.59
N HIS A 107 10.07 3.10 5.59
CA HIS A 107 11.18 4.03 5.45
C HIS A 107 10.72 5.24 4.62
N PRO A 108 10.40 6.38 5.26
CA PRO A 108 9.78 7.55 4.64
C PRO A 108 10.49 8.16 3.41
N GLN A 109 11.76 7.81 3.16
CA GLN A 109 12.50 8.26 1.97
C GLN A 109 12.34 7.34 0.74
N VAL A 110 11.95 6.06 0.91
CA VAL A 110 11.67 5.20 -0.26
C VAL A 110 10.30 5.56 -0.80
N GLY A 111 10.28 6.24 -1.93
CA GLY A 111 9.08 6.79 -2.54
C GLY A 111 9.24 8.28 -2.84
N SER A 112 8.81 8.71 -4.03
CA SER A 112 9.00 10.08 -4.53
C SER A 112 8.31 11.20 -3.72
N SER A 113 7.67 10.89 -2.58
CA SER A 113 6.66 11.76 -1.97
C SER A 113 6.84 12.04 -0.47
N GLY A 114 8.00 11.74 0.11
CA GLY A 114 8.30 12.02 1.53
C GLY A 114 9.49 12.95 1.70
N LEU A 115 10.69 12.35 1.81
CA LEU A 115 11.94 13.06 2.11
C LEU A 115 12.92 13.07 0.92
N ARG A 116 12.59 12.44 -0.20
CA ARG A 116 13.48 12.35 -1.38
C ARG A 116 13.77 13.71 -2.04
N SER A 117 12.90 14.70 -1.84
CA SER A 117 13.17 16.07 -2.30
C SER A 117 14.26 16.77 -1.49
N LEU A 118 14.54 16.30 -0.27
CA LEU A 118 15.59 16.86 0.60
C LEU A 118 16.97 16.26 0.28
N GLN A 119 17.03 14.99 -0.12
CA GLN A 119 18.30 14.30 -0.42
C GLN A 119 18.12 13.15 -1.42
N GLN A 120 18.97 13.10 -2.44
CA GLN A 120 18.94 12.05 -3.47
C GLN A 120 19.60 10.73 -3.01
N THR A 121 20.49 10.79 -2.01
CA THR A 121 21.17 9.64 -1.43
C THR A 121 20.32 8.99 -0.34
N PRO A 122 20.20 7.65 -0.29
CA PRO A 122 19.45 6.97 0.77
C PRO A 122 20.07 7.29 2.13
N MET A 123 19.22 7.72 3.06
CA MET A 123 19.54 7.97 4.47
C MET A 123 19.34 6.69 5.27
N THR A 124 20.00 6.64 6.42
CA THR A 124 19.74 5.68 7.49
C THR A 124 18.45 6.02 8.24
N MET A 125 17.95 5.07 9.05
CA MET A 125 16.75 5.30 9.85
C MET A 125 16.95 6.42 10.88
N GLU A 126 18.10 6.45 11.55
CA GLU A 126 18.48 7.52 12.48
C GLU A 126 18.49 8.90 11.80
N GLU A 127 19.06 9.01 10.60
CA GLU A 127 19.05 10.25 9.82
C GLU A 127 17.63 10.68 9.45
N ILE A 128 16.77 9.74 9.05
CA ILE A 128 15.36 10.03 8.76
C ILE A 128 14.63 10.56 9.99
N LEU A 129 14.79 9.89 11.13
CA LEU A 129 14.14 10.31 12.37
C LEU A 129 14.56 11.73 12.76
N MET A 130 15.85 12.07 12.62
CA MET A 130 16.33 13.44 12.83
C MET A 130 15.69 14.45 11.87
N VAL A 131 15.54 14.10 10.59
CA VAL A 131 14.89 14.97 9.59
C VAL A 131 13.42 15.17 9.94
N LEU A 132 12.70 14.11 10.34
CA LEU A 132 11.30 14.21 10.75
C LEU A 132 11.15 15.11 11.98
N VAL A 133 11.99 14.94 13.01
CA VAL A 133 11.98 15.80 14.20
C VAL A 133 12.19 17.27 13.83
N LYS A 134 13.21 17.58 13.03
CA LYS A 134 13.50 18.95 12.58
C LYS A 134 12.34 19.55 11.79
N LYS A 135 11.72 18.76 10.91
CA LYS A 135 10.56 19.21 10.14
C LYS A 135 9.38 19.55 11.06
N THR A 136 9.06 18.68 12.01
CA THR A 136 7.97 18.91 12.97
C THR A 136 8.24 20.13 13.86
N GLN A 137 9.50 20.35 14.29
CA GLN A 137 9.87 21.56 15.01
C GLN A 137 9.62 22.82 14.17
N SER A 138 10.11 22.86 12.94
CA SER A 138 9.92 24.01 12.04
C SER A 138 8.45 24.28 11.73
N GLU A 139 7.63 23.24 11.56
CA GLU A 139 6.19 23.39 11.34
C GLU A 139 5.48 23.94 12.58
N GLY A 140 5.90 23.53 13.78
CA GLY A 140 5.39 24.07 15.04
C GLY A 140 5.75 25.54 15.25
N GLU A 141 7.01 25.91 14.99
CA GLU A 141 7.46 27.29 15.06
C GLU A 141 6.69 28.19 14.09
N GLU A 142 6.47 27.73 12.86
CA GLU A 142 5.71 28.49 11.87
C GLU A 142 4.24 28.64 12.26
N ALA A 143 3.61 27.59 12.81
CA ALA A 143 2.24 27.68 13.33
C ALA A 143 2.11 28.73 14.45
N LEU A 144 3.13 28.86 15.32
CA LEU A 144 3.15 29.87 16.38
C LEU A 144 3.30 31.30 15.84
N ARG A 145 3.95 31.51 14.69
CA ARG A 145 4.08 32.84 14.07
C ARG A 145 2.79 33.37 13.47
N VAL A 146 1.86 32.48 13.16
CA VAL A 146 0.56 32.80 12.54
C VAL A 146 -0.52 33.08 13.60
N LEU A 147 -0.22 32.83 14.88
CA LEU A 147 -1.06 33.18 16.04
C LEU A 147 -0.78 34.61 16.51
#